data_AF-X1D2D6-F1
#
_entry.id   AF-X1D2D6-F1
#
_cell.length_a   1.000
_cell.length_b   1.000
_cell.length_c   1.000
_cell.angle_alpha   90.00
_cell.angle_beta   90.00
_cell.angle_gamma   90.00
#
_symmetry.space_group_name_H-M   'P 1'
#
loop_
_entity.id
_entity.type
_entity.pdbx_description
1 polymer ?
#
loop_
_entity_poly.entity_id
_entity_poly.type
_entity_poly.pdbx_seq_one_letter_code
_entity_poly.pdbx_strand_id
1 'polypeptide(L)' 'MNPEDFKESSSGKCIKTLTDYWAYMPNPLPPQINYNKNLVSLLSEGDRLLGELSGIGRLLPNPYLLIAPNTSVSFC' A
#
# COMPACT_ATOMS: atom_id res chain seq x y z
N MET A 1 10.56 -23.30 1.85
CA MET A 1 9.75 -22.44 2.74
C MET A 1 10.03 -22.86 4.17
N ASN A 2 10.44 -21.93 5.04
CA ASN A 2 10.65 -22.19 6.46
C ASN A 2 9.39 -21.76 7.23
N PRO A 3 8.65 -22.67 7.91
CA PRO A 3 7.42 -22.33 8.63
C PRO A 3 7.62 -21.28 9.72
N GLU A 4 8.83 -21.19 10.27
CA GLU A 4 9.23 -20.24 11.31
C GLU A 4 9.06 -18.78 10.87
N ASP A 5 9.30 -18.52 9.59
CA ASP A 5 9.17 -17.17 9.00
C ASP A 5 7.71 -16.67 9.01
N PHE A 6 6.73 -17.56 9.25
CA PHE A 6 5.30 -17.26 9.19
C PHE A 6 4.58 -17.40 10.54
N LYS A 7 5.31 -17.59 11.64
CA LYS A 7 4.72 -17.75 12.98
C LYS A 7 3.85 -16.57 13.42
N GLU A 8 4.24 -15.35 13.05
CA GLU A 8 3.55 -14.11 13.41
C GLU A 8 2.80 -13.47 12.23
N SER A 9 2.49 -14.25 11.19
CA SER A 9 1.81 -13.72 10.00
C SER A 9 0.35 -13.35 10.32
N SER A 10 -0.01 -12.08 10.09
CA SER A 10 -1.41 -11.62 10.21
C SER A 10 -2.31 -12.11 9.07
N SER A 11 -1.71 -12.61 7.97
CA SER A 11 -2.41 -12.99 6.75
C SER A 11 -2.80 -14.47 6.67
N GLY A 12 -2.28 -15.33 7.57
CA GLY A 12 -2.50 -16.77 7.50
C GLY A 12 -1.53 -17.54 8.38
N LYS A 13 -1.50 -18.88 8.23
CA LYS A 13 -0.64 -19.77 9.01
C LYS A 13 -0.10 -20.93 8.19
N CYS A 14 1.10 -21.39 8.52
CA CYS A 14 1.64 -22.63 8.00
C CYS A 14 1.02 -23.82 8.74
N ILE A 15 0.48 -24.79 7.99
CA ILE A 15 -0.06 -26.05 8.52
C ILE A 15 0.72 -27.23 7.95
N LYS A 16 0.78 -28.32 8.71
CA LYS A 16 1.31 -29.60 8.24
C LYS A 16 0.19 -30.38 7.56
N THR A 17 0.40 -30.82 6.32
CA THR A 17 -0.59 -31.58 5.56
C THR A 17 -0.58 -33.05 5.94
N LEU A 18 -1.60 -33.79 5.51
CA LEU A 18 -1.70 -35.25 5.70
C LEU A 18 -0.57 -36.03 5.01
N THR A 19 0.07 -35.42 4.02
CA THR A 19 1.17 -35.96 3.22
C THR A 19 2.54 -35.43 3.67
N ASP A 20 2.61 -34.93 4.90
CA ASP A 20 3.85 -34.58 5.62
C ASP A 20 4.66 -33.41 5.04
N TYR A 21 4.02 -32.50 4.29
CA TYR A 21 4.63 -31.25 3.85
C TYR A 21 3.98 -30.02 4.48
N TRP A 22 4.68 -28.88 4.43
CA TRP A 22 4.17 -27.60 4.94
C TRP A 22 3.41 -26.85 3.85
N ALA A 23 2.22 -26.38 4.17
CA ALA A 23 1.39 -25.54 3.30
C ALA A 23 0.99 -24.24 4.02
N TYR A 24 1.00 -23.12 3.29
CA TYR A 24 0.48 -21.85 3.81
C TYR A 24 -1.03 -21.78 3.59
N MET A 25 -1.78 -21.60 4.68
CA MET A 25 -3.23 -21.46 4.66
C MET A 25 -3.60 -20.00 5.00
N PRO A 26 -4.18 -19.23 4.06
CA PRO A 26 -4.56 -17.85 4.31
C PRO A 26 -5.73 -17.77 5.31
N ASN A 27 -5.81 -16.64 6.02
CA ASN A 27 -6.98 -16.32 6.83
C ASN A 27 -8.19 -16.00 5.93
N PRO A 28 -9.43 -16.25 6.40
CA PRO A 28 -10.63 -15.91 5.63
C PRO A 28 -10.71 -14.42 5.28
N LEU A 29 -11.23 -14.11 4.09
CA LEU A 29 -11.48 -12.74 3.64
C LEU A 29 -12.97 -12.37 3.83
N PRO A 30 -13.27 -11.08 4.09
CA PRO A 30 -12.33 -9.99 4.32
C PRO A 30 -11.73 -10.05 5.75
N PRO A 31 -10.49 -9.57 5.94
CA PRO A 31 -9.97 -9.41 7.29
C PRO A 31 -10.77 -8.35 8.04
N GLN A 32 -10.84 -8.49 9.36
CA GLN A 32 -11.42 -7.47 10.22
C GLN A 32 -10.45 -6.28 10.29
N ILE A 33 -10.87 -5.13 9.74
CA ILE A 33 -10.10 -3.89 9.78
C ILE A 33 -10.69 -2.99 10.88
N ASN A 34 -9.87 -2.62 11.86
CA ASN A 34 -10.28 -1.68 12.89
C ASN A 34 -10.06 -0.23 12.41
N TYR A 35 -11.13 0.41 11.95
CA TYR A 35 -11.16 1.82 11.58
C TYR A 35 -11.19 2.72 12.82
N ASN A 36 -10.08 2.75 13.56
CA ASN A 36 -9.94 3.64 14.69
C ASN A 36 -9.90 5.11 14.24
N LYS A 37 -10.21 6.03 15.16
CA LYS A 37 -10.26 7.47 14.86
C LYS A 37 -8.97 8.02 14.26
N ASN A 38 -7.82 7.53 14.71
CA ASN A 38 -6.52 7.97 14.21
C ASN A 38 -6.31 7.55 12.75
N LEU A 39 -6.61 6.29 12.40
CA LEU A 39 -6.53 5.79 11.04
C LEU A 39 -7.46 6.59 10.11
N VAL A 40 -8.71 6.78 10.50
CA VAL A 40 -9.68 7.55 9.71
C VAL A 40 -9.22 9.01 9.52
N SER A 41 -8.66 9.62 10.58
CA SER A 41 -8.11 10.98 10.50
C SER A 41 -6.96 11.08 9.52
N LEU A 42 -6.00 10.15 9.57
CA LEU A 42 -4.86 10.11 8.66
C LEU A 42 -5.28 9.89 7.20
N LEU A 43 -6.26 9.02 6.96
CA LEU A 43 -6.82 8.81 5.62
C LEU A 43 -7.47 10.10 5.09
N SER A 44 -8.30 10.74 5.91
CA SER A 44 -8.96 12.01 5.56
C SER A 44 -7.96 13.13 5.28
N GLU A 45 -6.88 13.19 6.07
CA GLU A 45 -5.81 14.18 5.86
C GLU A 45 -5.07 13.94 4.54
N GLY A 46 -4.74 12.68 4.24
CA GLY A 46 -4.13 12.30 2.97
C GLY A 46 -5.00 12.70 1.77
N ASP A 47 -6.29 12.39 1.83
CA ASP A 47 -7.25 12.76 0.77
C ASP A 47 -7.36 14.29 0.60
N ARG A 48 -7.36 15.05 1.72
CA ARG A 48 -7.36 16.52 1.67
C ARG A 48 -6.12 17.06 0.97
N LEU A 49 -4.93 16.55 1.30
CA LEU A 49 -3.67 16.99 0.68
C LEU A 49 -3.61 16.66 -0.81
N LEU A 50 -4.12 15.50 -1.22
CA LEU A 50 -4.23 15.15 -2.64
C LEU A 50 -5.24 16.05 -3.37
N GLY A 51 -6.37 16.37 -2.74
CA GLY A 51 -7.34 17.32 -3.27
C GLY A 51 -6.76 18.73 -3.42
N GLU A 52 -6.02 19.20 -2.43
CA GLU A 52 -5.32 20.48 -2.43
C GLU A 52 -4.29 20.55 -3.56
N LEU A 53 -3.45 19.52 -3.70
CA LEU A 53 -2.49 19.41 -4.79
C LEU A 53 -3.18 19.42 -6.16
N SER A 54 -4.27 18.68 -6.32
CA SER A 54 -5.06 18.67 -7.55
C SER A 54 -5.64 20.04 -7.89
N GLY A 55 -6.12 20.77 -6.88
CA GLY A 55 -6.62 22.14 -7.03
C GLY A 55 -5.53 23.11 -7.49
N ILE A 56 -4.38 23.11 -6.81
CA ILE A 56 -3.24 23.97 -7.17
C ILE A 56 -2.68 23.60 -8.55
N GLY A 57 -2.56 22.31 -8.84
CA GLY A 57 -2.03 21.81 -10.11
C GLY A 57 -2.82 22.29 -11.34
N ARG A 58 -4.14 22.51 -11.21
CA ARG A 58 -4.98 23.09 -12.28
C ARG A 58 -4.64 24.55 -12.60
N LEU A 59 -4.05 25.28 -11.65
CA LEU A 59 -3.62 26.66 -11.85
C LEU A 59 -2.25 26.76 -12.53
N LEU A 60 -1.53 25.63 -12.68
CA LEU A 60 -0.23 25.64 -13.33
C LEU A 60 -0.40 25.83 -14.84
N PRO A 61 0.27 26.82 -15.44
CA PRO A 61 0.17 27.09 -16.88
C PRO A 61 0.76 25.96 -17.73
N ASN A 62 1.63 25.12 -17.14
CA ASN A 62 2.18 23.92 -17.76
C ASN A 62 2.00 22.70 -16.83
N PRO A 63 1.04 21.81 -17.11
CA PRO A 63 0.74 20.66 -16.25
C PRO A 63 1.85 19.59 -16.24
N TYR A 64 2.80 19.62 -17.18
CA TYR A 64 3.91 18.66 -17.26
C TYR A 64 5.00 18.88 -16.20
N LEU A 65 4.99 20.02 -15.48
CA LEU A 65 5.96 20.33 -14.43
C LEU A 65 5.96 19.33 -13.26
N LEU A 66 4.85 18.63 -13.01
CA LEU A 66 4.67 17.71 -11.87
C LEU A 66 4.85 16.22 -12.23
N ILE A 67 4.99 15.88 -13.52
CA ILE A 67 5.00 14.49 -13.99
C ILE A 67 6.44 13.96 -14.19
N ALA A 68 7.44 14.85 -14.33
CA ALA A 68 8.85 14.45 -14.40
C ALA A 68 9.79 15.60 -14.01
N PRO A 69 10.33 15.64 -12.77
CA PRO A 69 11.20 16.75 -12.38
C PRO A 69 12.59 16.73 -13.05
N ASN A 70 13.10 15.61 -13.55
CA ASN A 70 14.51 15.52 -14.01
C ASN A 70 14.76 14.53 -15.17
N THR A 71 14.15 14.73 -16.34
CA THR A 71 14.65 14.07 -17.57
C THR A 71 14.92 15.08 -18.69
N SER A 72 15.75 16.09 -18.39
CA SER A 72 16.53 16.72 -19.45
C SER A 72 17.71 15.80 -19.77
N VAL A 73 17.45 14.80 -20.59
CA VAL A 73 18.50 14.19 -21.42
C VAL A 73 18.78 15.21 -22.51
N SER A 74 19.91 15.89 -22.43
CA SER A 74 20.49 16.58 -23.58
C SER A 74 21.96 16.24 -23.63
N PHE A 75 22.26 15.20 -24.40
CA PHE A 75 23.54 15.05 -25.06
C PHE A 75 23.59 16.09 -26.17
N CYS A 76 24.52 17.03 -26.05
CA CYS A 76 25.38 17.55 -27.14
C CYS A 76 26.34 18.58 -26.54
#